data_AF-A0A1L8DHJ2-F1
#
_entry.id   AF-A0A1L8DHJ2-F1
#
_cell.length_a   1.000
_cell.length_b   1.000
_cell.length_c   1.000
_cell.angle_alpha   90.00
_cell.angle_beta   90.00
_cell.angle_gamma   90.00
#
_symmetry.space_group_name_H-M   'P 1'
#
loop_
_entity.id
_entity.type
_entity.pdbx_description
1 polymer ?
#
loop_
_entity_poly.entity_id
_entity_poly.type
_entity_poly.pdbx_seq_one_letter_code
_entity_poly.pdbx_strand_id
1 'polypeptide(L)'
;MASSSNGNGNLLDEFEESFQACLHALAKEEPSTEIDKDALKLEVDQTTTKFIHLARQMEAFFLQKRFLLSVLKPELVLKEENLDLRYEIQRKDELIRKHYDKIDQWKSLLMDQQPMAAQATGGMQGSTDMRNMPGAGTAGPMMGGGAPGGHMGGPAGGGVLPQGPPSGMGLPGMPGPMQASLQAQQYMQQQQMQQMQMQSFNKLVKR
;
A
#
# COMPACT_ATOMS: atom_id res chain seq x y z
N MET A 1 -19.24 29.78 -8.16
CA MET A 1 -20.50 29.79 -8.91
C MET A 1 -20.44 28.59 -9.82
N ALA A 2 -21.41 27.67 -9.74
CA ALA A 2 -21.49 26.57 -10.69
C ALA A 2 -22.24 27.11 -11.91
N SER A 3 -21.55 27.25 -13.04
CA SER A 3 -22.25 27.49 -14.30
C SER A 3 -22.94 26.20 -14.67
N SER A 4 -24.27 26.23 -14.60
CA SER A 4 -25.14 25.28 -15.29
C SER A 4 -24.80 25.34 -16.78
N SER A 5 -24.18 24.28 -17.33
CA SER A 5 -24.14 24.12 -18.77
C SER A 5 -25.53 23.67 -19.20
N ASN A 6 -26.27 24.65 -19.71
CA ASN A 6 -27.59 24.49 -20.30
C ASN A 6 -27.44 23.88 -21.70
N GLY A 7 -26.99 22.63 -21.76
CA GLY A 7 -26.89 21.81 -22.97
C GLY A 7 -27.73 20.56 -22.77
N ASN A 8 -28.70 20.33 -23.64
CA ASN A 8 -29.61 19.17 -23.59
C ASN A 8 -28.91 17.83 -23.96
N GLY A 9 -27.57 17.78 -23.99
CA GLY A 9 -26.77 16.60 -24.28
C GLY A 9 -26.22 15.95 -23.01
N ASN A 10 -26.10 14.63 -23.03
CA ASN A 10 -25.39 13.90 -21.98
C ASN A 10 -23.89 14.26 -22.06
N LEU A 11 -23.25 14.55 -20.93
CA LEU A 11 -21.83 14.93 -20.85
C LEU A 11 -20.91 13.90 -21.54
N LEU A 12 -21.28 12.62 -21.46
CA LEU A 12 -20.57 11.53 -22.13
C LEU A 12 -20.66 11.65 -23.65
N ASP A 13 -21.83 12.01 -24.17
CA ASP A 13 -22.06 12.15 -25.61
C ASP A 13 -21.24 13.33 -26.17
N GLU A 14 -21.23 14.46 -25.45
CA GLU A 14 -20.40 15.63 -25.82
C GLU A 14 -18.90 15.31 -25.78
N PHE A 15 -18.46 14.54 -24.78
CA PHE A 15 -17.09 14.07 -24.69
C PHE A 15 -16.74 13.14 -25.86
N GLU A 16 -17.59 12.16 -26.17
CA GLU A 16 -17.39 11.24 -27.29
C GLU A 16 -17.32 11.99 -28.62
N GLU A 17 -18.22 12.93 -28.86
CA GLU A 17 -18.22 13.77 -30.05
C GLU A 17 -16.90 14.58 -30.15
N SER A 18 -16.44 15.17 -29.05
CA SER A 18 -15.19 15.92 -29.03
C SER A 18 -13.95 15.06 -29.26
N PHE A 19 -13.98 13.80 -28.79
CA PHE A 19 -12.92 12.83 -29.04
C PHE A 19 -12.86 12.44 -30.52
N GLN A 20 -14.02 12.14 -31.12
CA GLN A 20 -14.12 11.83 -32.55
C GLN A 20 -13.66 13.02 -33.41
N ALA A 21 -14.07 14.25 -33.06
CA ALA A 21 -13.65 15.47 -33.77
C ALA A 21 -12.14 15.70 -33.67
N CYS A 22 -11.54 15.49 -32.48
CA CYS A 22 -10.10 15.59 -32.28
C CYS A 22 -9.33 14.55 -33.11
N LEU A 23 -9.79 13.29 -33.10
CA LEU A 23 -9.18 12.23 -33.91
C LEU A 23 -9.29 12.53 -35.41
N HIS A 24 -10.46 12.99 -35.86
CA HIS A 24 -10.69 13.33 -37.26
C HIS A 24 -9.78 14.48 -37.72
N ALA A 25 -9.65 15.54 -36.92
CA ALA A 25 -8.74 16.66 -37.23
C ALA A 25 -7.28 16.20 -37.36
N LEU A 26 -6.83 15.26 -36.51
CA LEU A 26 -5.49 14.69 -36.55
C LEU A 26 -5.25 13.71 -37.71
N ALA A 27 -6.31 13.07 -38.21
CA ALA A 27 -6.25 12.08 -39.28
C ALA A 27 -6.40 12.68 -40.70
N LYS A 28 -6.66 13.99 -40.82
CA LYS A 28 -6.73 14.66 -42.12
C LYS A 28 -5.38 14.61 -42.83
N GLU A 29 -5.42 14.41 -44.15
CA GLU A 29 -4.22 14.50 -44.98
C GLU A 29 -3.61 15.92 -44.95
N GLU A 30 -2.29 15.98 -45.03
CA GLU A 30 -1.53 17.22 -44.95
C GLU A 30 -1.79 18.08 -46.20
N PRO A 31 -2.26 19.33 -46.05
CA PRO A 31 -2.73 20.10 -47.19
C PRO A 31 -1.56 20.67 -48.01
N SER A 32 -1.79 20.81 -49.32
CA SER A 32 -0.75 21.21 -50.28
C SER A 32 -0.39 22.70 -50.22
N THR A 33 -1.24 23.55 -49.62
CA THR A 33 -1.01 25.01 -49.51
C THR A 33 -0.75 25.44 -48.07
N GLU A 34 0.05 26.51 -47.90
CA GLU A 34 0.44 27.02 -46.58
C GLU A 34 -0.75 27.59 -45.78
N ILE A 35 -1.71 28.23 -46.45
CA ILE A 35 -2.94 28.75 -45.82
C ILE A 35 -3.78 27.61 -45.23
N ASP A 36 -3.87 26.49 -45.95
CA ASP A 36 -4.62 25.33 -45.49
C ASP A 36 -3.91 24.62 -44.31
N LYS A 37 -2.58 24.67 -44.24
CA LYS A 37 -1.81 24.14 -43.09
C LYS A 37 -2.11 24.92 -41.82
N ASP A 38 -2.14 26.25 -41.91
CA ASP A 38 -2.47 27.10 -40.77
C ASP A 38 -3.92 26.91 -40.31
N ALA A 39 -4.85 26.74 -41.25
CA ALA A 39 -6.24 26.43 -40.95
C ALA A 39 -6.39 25.05 -40.26
N LEU A 40 -5.69 24.03 -40.77
CA LEU A 40 -5.69 22.69 -40.17
C LEU A 40 -5.08 22.71 -38.76
N LYS A 41 -3.97 23.42 -38.57
CA LYS A 41 -3.35 23.58 -37.26
C LYS A 41 -4.30 24.23 -36.26
N LEU A 42 -5.01 25.29 -36.67
CA LEU A 42 -6.00 25.94 -35.83
C LEU A 42 -7.16 24.99 -35.47
N GLU A 43 -7.64 24.19 -36.41
CA GLU A 43 -8.69 23.18 -36.17
C GLU A 43 -8.23 22.11 -35.17
N VAL A 44 -7.00 21.61 -35.31
CA VAL A 44 -6.40 20.65 -34.38
C VAL A 44 -6.30 21.26 -32.98
N ASP A 45 -5.81 22.50 -32.85
CA ASP A 45 -5.68 23.18 -31.56
C ASP A 45 -7.04 23.38 -30.89
N GLN A 46 -8.07 23.78 -31.66
CA GLN A 46 -9.43 23.98 -31.16
C GLN A 46 -10.07 22.68 -30.69
N THR A 47 -10.03 21.63 -31.51
CA THR A 47 -10.63 20.33 -31.19
C THR A 47 -9.93 19.66 -30.01
N THR A 48 -8.59 19.74 -29.94
CA THR A 48 -7.78 19.26 -28.82
C THR A 48 -8.14 19.99 -27.52
N THR A 49 -8.24 21.32 -27.56
CA THR A 49 -8.59 22.13 -26.38
C THR A 49 -10.00 21.79 -25.88
N LYS A 50 -10.97 21.65 -26.79
CA LYS A 50 -12.34 21.25 -26.45
C LYS A 50 -12.38 19.86 -25.80
N PHE A 51 -11.68 18.89 -26.39
CA PHE A 51 -11.58 17.54 -25.84
C PHE A 51 -10.97 17.53 -24.43
N ILE A 52 -9.87 18.25 -24.21
CA ILE A 52 -9.23 18.35 -22.88
C ILE A 52 -10.19 18.98 -21.85
N HIS A 53 -10.97 19.98 -22.25
CA HIS A 53 -11.95 20.60 -21.35
C HIS A 53 -13.03 19.60 -20.92
N LEU A 54 -13.60 18.86 -21.87
CA LEU A 54 -14.61 17.85 -21.60
C LEU A 54 -14.05 16.66 -20.81
N ALA A 55 -12.81 16.25 -21.08
CA ALA A 55 -12.12 15.23 -20.29
C ALA A 55 -12.01 15.61 -18.81
N ARG A 56 -11.60 16.85 -18.54
CA ARG A 56 -11.54 17.39 -17.17
C ARG A 56 -12.92 17.51 -16.53
N GLN A 57 -13.95 17.84 -17.31
CA GLN A 57 -15.32 17.89 -16.83
C GLN A 57 -15.85 16.50 -16.48
N MET A 58 -15.54 15.47 -17.27
CA MET A 58 -15.85 14.06 -16.95
C MET A 58 -15.12 13.60 -15.69
N GLU A 59 -13.83 13.92 -15.55
CA GLU A 59 -13.06 13.59 -14.35
C GLU A 59 -13.72 14.23 -13.11
N ALA A 60 -14.02 15.53 -13.16
CA ALA A 60 -14.68 16.24 -12.06
C ALA A 60 -16.05 15.62 -11.73
N PHE A 61 -16.83 15.24 -12.75
CA PHE A 61 -18.11 14.56 -12.57
C PHE A 61 -17.96 13.23 -11.82
N PHE A 62 -17.04 12.37 -12.23
CA PHE A 62 -16.83 11.07 -11.57
C PHE A 62 -16.24 11.23 -10.17
N LEU A 63 -15.34 12.18 -9.94
CA LEU A 63 -14.82 12.48 -8.61
C LEU A 63 -15.95 12.94 -7.67
N GLN A 64 -16.84 13.81 -8.15
CA GLN A 64 -18.00 14.25 -7.37
C GLN A 64 -18.94 13.07 -7.07
N LYS A 65 -19.23 12.20 -8.04
CA LYS A 65 -20.06 11.00 -7.82
C LYS A 65 -19.42 10.03 -6.83
N ARG A 66 -18.10 9.80 -6.94
CA ARG A 66 -17.34 8.94 -6.02
C ARG A 66 -17.33 9.50 -4.60
N PHE A 67 -17.10 10.80 -4.44
CA PHE A 67 -17.20 11.48 -3.14
C PHE A 67 -18.61 11.35 -2.55
N LEU A 68 -19.65 11.53 -3.38
CA LEU A 68 -21.03 11.38 -2.92
C LEU A 68 -21.32 9.94 -2.47
N LEU A 69 -20.79 8.94 -3.17
CA LEU A 69 -20.92 7.53 -2.78
C LEU A 69 -20.20 7.21 -1.47
N SER A 70 -19.01 7.75 -1.23
CA SER A 70 -18.29 7.50 0.04
C SER A 70 -19.05 8.08 1.24
N VAL A 71 -19.74 9.20 1.06
CA VAL A 71 -20.54 9.84 2.13
C VAL A 71 -21.91 9.17 2.30
N LEU A 72 -22.63 8.92 1.20
CA LEU A 72 -24.02 8.44 1.27
C LEU A 72 -24.14 6.91 1.35
N LYS A 73 -23.13 6.18 0.88
CA LYS A 73 -23.13 4.70 0.82
C LYS A 73 -21.77 4.13 1.26
N PRO A 74 -21.26 4.46 2.46
CA PRO A 74 -19.96 3.96 2.93
C PRO A 74 -19.90 2.43 2.98
N GLU A 75 -21.00 1.76 3.32
CA GLU A 75 -21.10 0.29 3.32
C GLU A 75 -20.88 -0.33 1.94
N LEU A 76 -21.27 0.36 0.86
CA LEU A 76 -21.04 -0.11 -0.50
C LEU A 76 -19.54 -0.07 -0.82
N VAL A 77 -18.88 1.05 -0.49
CA VAL A 77 -17.45 1.25 -0.69
C VAL A 77 -16.65 0.22 0.11
N LEU A 78 -16.98 0.03 1.39
CA LEU A 78 -16.33 -0.98 2.23
C LEU A 78 -16.49 -2.40 1.68
N LYS A 79 -17.65 -2.74 1.10
CA LYS A 79 -17.87 -4.05 0.49
C LYS A 79 -17.00 -4.27 -0.74
N GLU A 80 -16.84 -3.25 -1.59
CA GLU A 80 -15.95 -3.29 -2.76
C GLU A 80 -14.49 -3.47 -2.32
N GLU A 81 -14.02 -2.66 -1.36
CA GLU A 81 -12.65 -2.79 -0.82
C GLU A 81 -12.42 -4.17 -0.18
N ASN A 82 -13.40 -4.70 0.55
CA ASN A 82 -13.31 -6.05 1.12
C ASN A 82 -13.22 -7.14 0.04
N LEU A 83 -13.91 -6.95 -1.08
CA LEU A 83 -13.88 -7.87 -2.21
C LEU A 83 -12.51 -7.85 -2.90
N ASP A 84 -11.91 -6.68 -3.08
CA ASP A 84 -10.54 -6.54 -3.59
C ASP A 84 -9.52 -7.22 -2.67
N LEU A 85 -9.63 -7.00 -1.35
CA LEU A 85 -8.76 -7.65 -0.38
C LEU A 85 -8.89 -9.18 -0.40
N ARG A 86 -10.11 -9.71 -0.59
CA ARG A 86 -10.34 -11.15 -0.71
C ARG A 86 -9.67 -11.72 -1.95
N TYR A 87 -9.76 -11.04 -3.10
CA TYR A 87 -9.05 -11.46 -4.31
C TYR A 87 -7.53 -11.40 -4.14
N GLU A 88 -7.01 -10.37 -3.49
CA GLU A 88 -5.56 -10.25 -3.25
C GLU A 88 -5.05 -11.34 -2.29
N ILE A 89 -5.81 -11.67 -1.24
CA ILE A 89 -5.50 -12.80 -0.35
C ILE A 89 -5.47 -14.11 -1.15
N GLN A 90 -6.52 -14.37 -1.94
CA GLN A 90 -6.58 -15.58 -2.76
C GLN A 90 -5.38 -15.68 -3.71
N ARG A 91 -5.00 -14.58 -4.37
CA ARG A 91 -3.83 -14.55 -5.26
C ARG A 91 -2.54 -14.86 -4.50
N LYS A 92 -2.39 -14.34 -3.28
CA LYS A 92 -1.24 -14.60 -2.42
C LYS A 92 -1.19 -16.05 -1.94
N ASP A 93 -2.32 -16.63 -1.53
CA ASP A 93 -2.41 -18.03 -1.14
C ASP A 93 -2.03 -18.97 -2.29
N GLU A 94 -2.47 -18.65 -3.51
CA GLU A 94 -2.09 -19.37 -4.73
C GLU A 94 -0.57 -19.31 -4.98
N LEU A 95 0.05 -18.15 -4.77
CA LEU A 95 1.48 -17.97 -4.94
C LEU A 95 2.28 -18.72 -3.87
N ILE A 96 1.82 -18.66 -2.62
CA ILE A 96 2.41 -19.40 -1.50
C ILE A 96 2.35 -20.90 -1.77
N ARG A 97 1.20 -21.43 -2.22
CA ARG A 97 1.04 -22.84 -2.59
C ARG A 97 2.07 -23.26 -3.64
N LYS A 98 2.22 -22.48 -4.72
CA LYS A 98 3.23 -22.73 -5.76
C LYS A 98 4.67 -22.74 -5.22
N HIS A 99 4.96 -21.93 -4.21
CA HIS A 99 6.28 -21.93 -3.57
C HIS A 99 6.50 -23.19 -2.72
N TYR A 100 5.50 -23.62 -1.95
CA TYR A 100 5.57 -24.90 -1.23
C TYR A 100 5.77 -26.08 -2.18
N ASP A 101 5.03 -26.14 -3.29
CA ASP A 101 5.19 -27.19 -4.30
C ASP A 101 6.64 -27.24 -4.84
N LYS A 102 7.23 -26.08 -5.14
CA LYS A 102 8.64 -25.99 -5.58
C LYS A 102 9.61 -26.44 -4.51
N ILE A 103 9.38 -26.04 -3.26
CA ILE A 103 10.23 -26.46 -2.13
C ILE A 103 10.19 -27.99 -2.00
N ASP A 104 9.02 -28.60 -2.09
CA ASP A 104 8.90 -30.05 -1.97
C ASP A 104 9.51 -30.79 -3.16
N GLN A 105 9.42 -30.24 -4.37
CA GLN A 105 10.19 -30.72 -5.53
C GLN A 105 11.70 -30.68 -5.26
N TRP A 106 12.22 -29.55 -4.76
CA TRP A 106 13.65 -29.42 -4.45
C TRP A 106 14.10 -30.36 -3.33
N LYS A 107 13.28 -30.56 -2.30
CA LYS A 107 13.56 -31.55 -1.25
C LYS A 107 13.64 -32.96 -1.83
N SER A 108 12.69 -33.36 -2.67
CA SER A 108 12.70 -34.67 -3.33
C SER A 108 13.98 -34.87 -4.14
N LEU A 109 14.35 -33.89 -4.97
CA LEU A 109 15.57 -33.94 -5.77
C LEU A 109 16.85 -34.04 -4.93
N LEU A 110 16.86 -33.45 -3.74
CA LEU A 110 17.99 -33.53 -2.81
C LEU A 110 18.06 -34.88 -2.09
N MET A 111 16.91 -35.46 -1.75
CA MET A 111 16.82 -36.81 -1.16
C MET A 111 17.29 -37.88 -2.14
N ASP A 112 16.92 -37.76 -3.42
CA ASP A 112 17.36 -38.68 -4.49
C ASP A 112 18.87 -38.60 -4.77
N GLN A 113 19.51 -37.48 -4.40
CA GLN A 113 20.95 -37.24 -4.57
C GLN A 113 21.80 -37.63 -3.35
N GLN A 114 21.21 -37.94 -2.19
CA GLN A 114 21.95 -38.51 -1.07
C GLN A 114 22.37 -39.94 -1.46
N PRO A 115 23.66 -40.21 -1.70
CA PRO A 115 24.08 -41.57 -1.93
C PRO A 115 23.90 -42.36 -0.63
N MET A 116 23.71 -43.66 -0.80
CA MET A 116 23.65 -44.74 0.18
C MET A 116 24.92 -44.82 1.08
N ALA A 117 25.32 -43.71 1.72
CA ALA A 117 26.58 -43.51 2.42
C ALA A 117 26.64 -44.18 3.81
N ALA A 118 25.57 -44.87 4.21
CA ALA A 118 25.48 -45.54 5.51
C ALA A 118 25.65 -47.07 5.45
N GLN A 119 25.98 -47.67 4.30
CA GLN A 119 26.08 -49.14 4.18
C GLN A 119 27.37 -49.63 3.49
N ALA A 120 28.53 -49.03 3.79
CA ALA A 120 29.81 -49.52 3.26
C ALA A 120 31.06 -49.28 4.14
N THR A 121 30.92 -49.10 5.46
CA THR A 121 32.08 -49.02 6.38
C THR A 121 31.99 -50.03 7.51
N GLY A 122 31.90 -51.31 7.13
CA GLY A 122 32.32 -52.41 7.99
C GLY A 122 33.81 -52.67 7.79
N GLY A 123 34.65 -52.30 8.75
CA GLY A 123 36.00 -52.84 8.86
C GLY A 123 37.10 -51.85 9.29
N MET A 124 37.88 -52.29 10.30
CA MET A 124 39.29 -51.93 10.58
C MET A 124 39.60 -50.78 11.58
N GLN A 125 39.50 -51.10 12.88
CA GLN A 125 40.60 -51.19 13.86
C GLN A 125 41.67 -50.07 13.96
N GLY A 126 41.79 -49.46 15.15
CA GLY A 126 43.08 -49.38 15.86
C GLY A 126 43.72 -48.01 16.20
N SER A 127 43.66 -47.63 17.49
CA SER A 127 44.71 -47.03 18.33
C SER A 127 45.30 -45.62 18.02
N THR A 128 45.25 -44.70 19.00
CA THR A 128 46.40 -44.26 19.82
C THR A 128 46.06 -43.17 20.85
N ASP A 129 46.69 -43.31 22.02
CA ASP A 129 46.68 -42.50 23.24
C ASP A 129 46.93 -40.98 23.10
N MET A 130 46.32 -40.17 23.98
CA MET A 130 46.79 -38.82 24.32
C MET A 130 47.02 -38.70 25.83
N ARG A 131 48.30 -38.56 26.23
CA ARG A 131 48.78 -38.31 27.59
C ARG A 131 49.33 -36.88 27.71
N ASN A 132 48.78 -36.12 28.67
CA ASN A 132 49.50 -35.26 29.63
C ASN A 132 50.14 -33.91 29.16
N MET A 133 49.38 -32.80 29.25
CA MET A 133 49.54 -31.60 30.14
C MET A 133 50.90 -30.83 30.24
N PRO A 134 50.97 -29.63 30.89
CA PRO A 134 50.68 -28.26 30.40
C PRO A 134 51.87 -27.26 30.54
N GLY A 135 51.72 -26.01 30.06
CA GLY A 135 52.26 -24.85 30.79
C GLY A 135 53.02 -23.75 30.02
N ALA A 136 52.55 -22.51 30.25
CA ALA A 136 53.30 -21.25 30.37
C ALA A 136 53.87 -20.52 29.12
N GLY A 137 53.19 -19.43 28.77
CA GLY A 137 53.79 -18.09 28.71
C GLY A 137 54.42 -17.63 27.39
N THR A 138 53.81 -16.60 26.78
CA THR A 138 54.40 -15.31 26.34
C THR A 138 53.71 -14.73 25.09
N ALA A 139 53.50 -13.41 25.16
CA ALA A 139 53.36 -12.43 24.06
C ALA A 139 52.30 -12.65 22.95
N GLY A 140 51.38 -11.68 22.83
CA GLY A 140 50.62 -11.43 21.58
C GLY A 140 51.55 -10.94 20.45
N PRO A 141 51.04 -10.52 19.26
CA PRO A 141 49.69 -10.02 18.95
C PRO A 141 49.08 -10.62 17.66
N MET A 142 47.82 -10.28 17.37
CA MET A 142 47.25 -9.97 16.03
C MET A 142 45.80 -10.43 15.88
N MET A 143 44.99 -9.46 15.43
CA MET A 143 43.93 -9.54 14.42
C MET A 143 43.12 -10.83 14.27
N GLY A 144 41.81 -10.65 14.42
CA GLY A 144 40.90 -11.06 13.35
C GLY A 144 40.05 -12.29 13.66
N GLY A 145 38.73 -12.04 13.62
CA GLY A 145 37.79 -12.96 13.00
C GLY A 145 37.31 -14.13 13.84
N GLY A 146 36.00 -14.32 13.79
CA GLY A 146 35.36 -15.61 14.04
C GLY A 146 34.76 -15.75 15.43
N ALA A 147 33.44 -15.87 15.44
CA ALA A 147 32.69 -16.50 16.53
C ALA A 147 33.29 -17.87 16.90
N PRO A 148 32.98 -18.43 18.08
CA PRO A 148 32.00 -19.52 18.01
C PRO A 148 31.11 -19.73 19.25
N GLY A 149 29.95 -20.32 18.98
CA GLY A 149 29.24 -21.23 19.88
C GLY A 149 28.41 -20.55 20.98
N GLY A 150 27.10 -20.69 21.03
CA GLY A 150 26.29 -21.87 20.72
C GLY A 150 25.89 -22.48 22.05
N HIS A 151 24.63 -22.35 22.47
CA HIS A 151 23.99 -23.16 23.51
C HIS A 151 22.48 -23.19 23.28
N MET A 152 21.93 -24.39 23.44
CA MET A 152 20.51 -24.74 23.39
C MET A 152 19.65 -23.96 24.39
N GLY A 153 18.36 -23.83 24.07
CA GLY A 153 17.29 -23.71 25.06
C GLY A 153 16.32 -22.55 24.80
N GLY A 154 15.13 -22.85 24.26
CA GLY A 154 13.99 -21.93 24.36
C GLY A 154 13.29 -22.03 25.72
N PRO A 155 12.09 -21.47 25.91
CA PRO A 155 11.57 -20.21 25.41
C PRO A 155 11.11 -19.29 26.57
N ALA A 156 11.49 -18.02 26.58
CA ALA A 156 10.85 -16.96 27.34
C ALA A 156 11.00 -15.69 26.48
N GLY A 157 9.94 -15.14 25.89
CA GLY A 157 8.82 -14.58 26.61
C GLY A 157 9.23 -13.21 27.15
N GLY A 158 9.15 -12.16 26.31
CA GLY A 158 9.35 -10.78 26.77
C GLY A 158 10.10 -9.89 25.78
N GLY A 159 9.48 -9.56 24.65
CA GLY A 159 9.92 -8.46 23.80
C GLY A 159 9.69 -7.13 24.52
N VAL A 160 10.78 -6.40 24.73
CA VAL A 160 10.85 -5.02 25.21
C VAL A 160 10.09 -4.09 24.27
N LEU A 161 9.06 -3.41 24.79
CA LEU A 161 8.40 -2.27 24.15
C LEU A 161 9.08 -0.96 24.61
N PRO A 162 9.13 0.08 23.74
CA PRO A 162 9.78 1.34 24.05
C PRO A 162 8.98 2.16 25.08
N GLN A 163 9.72 2.78 26.01
CA GLN A 163 9.24 3.65 27.08
C GLN A 163 8.31 4.77 26.56
N GLY A 164 7.07 4.76 27.04
CA GLY A 164 6.26 5.98 27.21
C GLY A 164 6.63 6.70 28.52
N PRO A 165 6.30 7.99 28.68
CA PRO A 165 6.72 8.79 29.83
C PRO A 165 6.03 8.33 31.13
N PRO A 166 6.66 8.52 32.31
CA PRO A 166 6.21 7.91 33.54
C PRO A 166 4.97 8.62 34.06
N SER A 167 3.84 7.91 34.06
CA SER A 167 2.66 8.32 34.83
C SER A 167 2.86 7.93 36.27
N GLY A 168 2.88 8.93 37.15
CA GLY A 168 3.04 8.79 38.58
C GLY A 168 1.95 7.93 39.21
N MET A 169 2.34 7.18 40.24
CA MET A 169 1.44 6.49 41.17
C MET A 169 0.36 7.46 41.68
N GLY A 170 -0.91 7.09 41.51
CA GLY A 170 -2.05 7.81 42.04
C GLY A 170 -3.19 6.84 42.37
N LEU A 171 -3.57 6.84 43.65
CA LEU A 171 -4.66 6.06 44.27
C LEU A 171 -6.02 6.20 43.56
N PRO A 172 -6.94 5.24 43.74
CA PRO A 172 -8.26 5.28 43.12
C PRO A 172 -9.20 6.19 43.92
N GLY A 173 -9.72 7.25 43.30
CA GLY A 173 -10.86 8.00 43.83
C GLY A 173 -10.81 9.50 43.56
N MET A 174 -11.89 10.01 42.97
CA MET A 174 -12.27 11.40 42.68
C MET A 174 -11.72 12.02 41.38
N PRO A 175 -12.59 12.30 40.38
CA PRO A 175 -12.22 13.16 39.27
C PRO A 175 -12.18 14.61 39.77
N GLY A 176 -11.00 15.22 39.74
CA GLY A 176 -10.85 16.64 40.06
C GLY A 176 -11.55 17.53 39.03
N PRO A 177 -12.04 18.72 39.41
CA PRO A 177 -12.79 19.63 38.53
C PRO A 177 -12.00 20.11 37.30
N MET A 178 -10.68 19.96 37.30
CA MET A 178 -9.79 20.31 36.19
C MET A 178 -9.82 19.29 35.04
N GLN A 179 -10.11 18.02 35.33
CA GLN A 179 -10.20 16.99 34.27
C GLN A 179 -11.54 17.09 33.53
N ALA A 180 -12.60 17.51 34.23
CA ALA A 180 -13.91 17.77 33.65
C ALA A 180 -13.91 18.97 32.69
N SER A 181 -13.14 20.04 32.99
CA SER A 181 -13.07 21.21 32.11
C SER A 181 -12.34 20.91 30.79
N LEU A 182 -11.29 20.09 30.82
CA LEU A 182 -10.56 19.69 29.62
C LEU A 182 -11.43 18.82 28.69
N GLN A 183 -12.19 17.89 29.27
CA GLN A 183 -13.10 17.02 28.50
C GLN A 183 -14.27 17.82 27.91
N ALA A 184 -14.82 18.79 28.65
CA ALA A 184 -15.86 19.69 28.16
C ALA A 184 -15.37 20.58 27.00
N GLN A 185 -14.12 21.08 27.07
CA GLN A 185 -13.53 21.88 26.01
C GLN A 185 -13.31 21.06 24.73
N GLN A 186 -12.91 19.79 24.86
CA GLN A 186 -12.74 18.88 23.73
C GLN A 186 -14.08 18.53 23.06
N TYR A 187 -15.15 18.34 23.86
CA TYR A 187 -16.49 18.08 23.34
C TYR A 187 -17.06 19.30 22.59
N MET A 188 -16.82 20.52 23.09
CA MET A 188 -17.25 21.74 22.42
C MET A 188 -16.53 21.94 21.08
N GLN A 189 -15.23 21.63 21.02
CA GLN A 189 -14.48 21.69 19.76
C GLN A 189 -14.99 20.68 18.73
N GLN A 190 -15.34 19.47 19.16
CA GLN A 190 -15.91 18.44 18.28
C GLN A 190 -17.30 18.84 17.76
N GLN A 191 -18.15 19.43 18.61
CA GLN A 191 -19.46 19.92 18.21
C GLN A 191 -19.37 21.09 17.21
N GLN A 192 -18.39 21.98 17.40
CA GLN A 192 -18.16 23.10 16.49
C GLN A 192 -17.68 22.62 15.10
N MET A 193 -16.84 21.58 15.06
CA MET A 193 -16.42 20.94 13.81
C MET A 193 -17.61 20.28 13.08
N GLN A 194 -18.50 19.61 13.82
CA GLN A 194 -19.68 18.97 13.24
C GLN A 194 -20.68 20.00 12.68
N GLN A 195 -20.85 21.15 13.36
CA GLN A 195 -21.65 22.26 12.81
C GLN A 195 -21.03 22.85 11.54
N MET A 196 -19.71 23.02 11.49
CA MET A 196 -19.04 23.54 10.29
C MET A 196 -19.22 22.60 9.09
N GLN A 197 -19.15 21.29 9.34
CA GLN A 197 -19.39 20.27 8.31
C GLN A 197 -20.84 20.30 7.81
N MET A 198 -21.81 20.46 8.71
CA MET A 198 -23.23 20.56 8.36
C MET A 198 -23.59 21.88 7.64
N GLN A 199 -22.94 22.99 7.99
CA GLN A 199 -23.11 24.27 7.27
C GLN A 199 -22.47 24.22 5.87
N SER A 200 -21.31 23.56 5.75
CA SER A 200 -20.68 23.33 4.44
C SER A 200 -21.55 22.44 3.56
N PHE A 201 -22.17 21.41 4.14
CA PHE A 201 -23.15 20.56 3.48
C PHE A 201 -24.39 21.36 3.02
N ASN A 202 -25.00 22.16 3.90
CA ASN A 202 -26.17 22.99 3.55
C ASN A 202 -25.87 24.02 2.45
N LYS A 203 -24.65 24.57 2.41
CA LYS A 203 -24.21 25.48 1.33
C LYS A 203 -24.02 24.75 0.00
N LEU A 204 -23.73 23.45 0.01
CA LEU A 204 -23.58 22.63 -1.18
C LEU A 204 -24.92 22.14 -1.73
N VAL A 205 -25.93 21.93 -0.87
CA VAL A 205 -27.28 21.51 -1.26
C VAL A 205 -28.15 22.66 -1.82
N LYS A 206 -27.81 23.91 -1.50
CA LYS A 206 -28.56 25.12 -1.95
C LYS A 206 -27.98 25.79 -3.21
N ARG A 207 -27.03 25.17 -3.91
CA ARG A 207 -26.53 25.62 -5.22
C ARG A 207 -26.86 24.56 -6.26
#